data_AF-A0A2V5ZKV4-F1
#
_entry.id   AF-A0A2V5ZKV4-F1
#
_cell.length_a   1.000
_cell.length_b   1.000
_cell.length_c   1.000
_cell.angle_alpha   90.00
_cell.angle_beta   90.00
_cell.angle_gamma   90.00
#
_symmetry.space_group_name_H-M   'P 1'
#
loop_
_entity.id
_entity.type
_entity.pdbx_description
1 polymer ?
#
loop_
_entity_poly.entity_id
_entity_poly.type
_entity_poly.pdbx_seq_one_letter_code
_entity_poly.pdbx_strand_id
1 'polypeptide(L)'
;IDPKVRLDLKRALFDLIDYHDEALAEHFADGKLSLDSYKEYVELFARSLKETMESREGVSYLLRSVGFEVPPQEINLQPDLRWKKGPAPFGVSLL
;
A
#
# COMPACT_ATOMS: atom_id res chain seq x y z
N ILE A 1 9.00 -16.19 1.75
CA ILE A 1 9.00 -15.18 0.67
C ILE A 1 10.43 -15.05 0.19
N ASP A 2 10.65 -15.24 -1.10
CA ASP A 2 11.95 -15.06 -1.75
C ASP A 2 12.54 -13.67 -1.41
N PRO A 3 13.82 -13.56 -0.98
CA PRO A 3 14.47 -12.28 -0.72
C PRO A 3 14.38 -11.28 -1.88
N LYS A 4 14.44 -11.75 -3.13
CA LYS A 4 14.29 -10.92 -4.33
C LYS A 4 12.89 -10.33 -4.43
N VAL A 5 11.85 -11.16 -4.27
CA VAL A 5 10.45 -10.70 -4.25
C VAL A 5 10.23 -9.64 -3.18
N ARG A 6 10.82 -9.81 -1.99
CA ARG A 6 10.74 -8.80 -0.92
C ARG A 6 11.40 -7.48 -1.32
N LEU A 7 12.57 -7.53 -1.95
CA LEU A 7 13.29 -6.33 -2.38
C LEU A 7 12.54 -5.60 -3.49
N ASP A 8 12.02 -6.34 -4.47
CA ASP A 8 11.29 -5.78 -5.60
C ASP A 8 9.97 -5.14 -5.14
N LEU A 9 9.22 -5.76 -4.20
CA LEU A 9 8.05 -5.12 -3.56
C LEU A 9 8.39 -3.83 -2.83
N LYS A 10 9.51 -3.80 -2.09
CA LYS A 10 9.93 -2.59 -1.37
C LYS A 10 10.22 -1.45 -2.33
N ARG A 11 10.92 -1.73 -3.44
CA ARG A 11 11.21 -0.73 -4.47
C ARG A 11 9.93 -0.19 -5.07
N ALA A 12 9.03 -1.06 -5.50
CA ALA A 12 7.76 -0.64 -6.08
C ALA A 12 6.92 0.22 -5.12
N LEU A 13 6.93 -0.10 -3.82
CA LEU A 13 6.25 0.72 -2.80
C LEU A 13 6.92 2.09 -2.61
N PHE A 14 8.24 2.17 -2.64
CA PHE A 14 8.94 3.46 -2.58
C PHE A 14 8.67 4.29 -3.82
N ASP A 15 8.74 3.69 -5.02
CA ASP A 15 8.43 4.37 -6.28
C ASP A 15 6.98 4.93 -6.27
N LEU A 16 6.04 4.18 -5.68
CA LEU A 16 4.65 4.63 -5.53
C LEU A 16 4.54 5.81 -4.54
N ILE A 17 5.24 5.74 -3.41
CA ILE A 17 5.31 6.84 -2.43
C ILE A 17 5.84 8.11 -3.09
N ASP A 18 6.97 8.00 -3.80
CA ASP A 18 7.62 9.13 -4.45
C ASP A 18 6.70 9.73 -5.53
N TYR A 19 6.03 8.90 -6.32
CA TYR A 19 5.04 9.35 -7.30
C TYR A 19 3.90 10.16 -6.67
N HIS A 20 3.35 9.73 -5.53
CA HIS A 20 2.27 10.46 -4.86
C HIS A 20 2.76 11.79 -4.25
N ASP A 21 3.98 11.84 -3.76
CA ASP A 21 4.62 13.06 -3.23
C ASP A 21 4.82 14.08 -4.37
N GLU A 22 5.42 13.64 -5.48
CA GLU A 22 5.66 14.46 -6.66
C GLU A 22 4.35 14.99 -7.27
N ALA A 23 3.33 14.14 -7.42
CA ALA A 23 2.04 14.54 -7.98
C ALA A 23 1.32 15.60 -7.13
N LEU A 24 1.37 15.47 -5.80
CA LEU A 24 0.81 16.48 -4.90
C LEU A 24 1.59 17.79 -4.95
N ALA A 25 2.93 17.71 -5.01
CA ALA A 25 3.79 18.88 -5.16
C ALA A 25 3.50 19.61 -6.49
N GLU A 26 3.31 18.89 -7.60
CA GLU A 26 2.94 19.44 -8.90
C GLU A 26 1.56 20.12 -8.86
N HIS A 27 0.55 19.47 -8.29
CA HIS A 27 -0.78 20.05 -8.15
C HIS A 27 -0.79 21.33 -7.29
N PHE A 28 0.04 21.37 -6.25
CA PHE A 28 0.23 22.58 -5.45
C PHE A 28 0.93 23.68 -6.24
N ALA A 29 2.02 23.36 -6.95
CA ALA A 29 2.78 24.31 -7.76
C ALA A 29 1.93 24.92 -8.91
N ASP A 30 1.06 24.11 -9.52
CA ASP A 30 0.12 24.53 -10.56
C ASP A 30 -1.06 25.37 -10.02
N GLY A 31 -1.17 25.54 -8.70
CA GLY A 31 -2.32 26.20 -8.06
C GLY A 31 -3.64 25.41 -8.16
N LYS A 32 -3.58 24.14 -8.58
CA LYS A 32 -4.73 23.21 -8.60
C LYS A 32 -5.08 22.72 -7.19
N LEU A 33 -4.13 22.78 -6.27
CA LEU A 33 -4.28 22.44 -4.86
C LEU A 33 -3.83 23.63 -4.01
N SER A 34 -4.66 24.04 -3.06
CA SER A 34 -4.29 24.98 -2.00
C SER A 34 -4.20 24.21 -0.70
N LEU A 35 -3.20 24.50 0.12
CA LEU A 35 -2.95 23.86 1.41
C LEU A 35 -2.86 24.92 2.50
N ASP A 36 -3.64 24.76 3.56
CA ASP A 36 -3.65 25.66 4.70
C ASP A 36 -2.53 25.33 5.70
N SER A 37 -1.98 24.10 5.65
CA SER A 37 -0.88 23.67 6.52
C SER A 37 -0.14 22.42 6.02
N TYR A 38 1.04 22.17 6.58
CA TYR A 38 1.78 20.91 6.37
C TYR A 38 1.01 19.68 6.88
N LYS A 39 0.14 19.84 7.89
CA LYS A 39 -0.72 18.75 8.38
C LYS A 39 -1.66 18.27 7.27
N GLU A 40 -2.28 19.22 6.55
CA GLU A 40 -3.21 18.91 5.47
C GLU A 40 -2.54 18.18 4.31
N TYR A 41 -1.30 18.57 3.98
CA TYR A 41 -0.47 17.85 3.02
C TYR A 41 -0.36 16.36 3.36
N VAL A 42 0.05 16.06 4.60
CA VAL A 42 0.24 14.67 5.07
C VAL A 42 -1.09 13.91 5.06
N GLU A 43 -2.19 14.56 5.42
CA GLU A 43 -3.53 13.95 5.40
C GLU A 43 -3.98 13.58 3.98
N LEU A 44 -3.78 14.48 3.00
CA LEU A 44 -4.10 14.23 1.60
C LEU A 44 -3.21 13.13 0.99
N PHE A 45 -1.90 13.20 1.25
CA PHE A 45 -0.95 12.18 0.83
C PHE A 45 -1.32 10.79 1.37
N ALA A 46 -1.53 10.67 2.68
CA ALA A 46 -1.86 9.40 3.32
C ALA A 46 -3.18 8.82 2.80
N ARG A 47 -4.18 9.69 2.57
CA ARG A 47 -5.47 9.28 2.01
C ARG A 47 -5.33 8.80 0.57
N SER A 48 -4.64 9.55 -0.29
CA SER A 48 -4.42 9.20 -1.70
C SER A 48 -3.67 7.87 -1.85
N LEU A 49 -2.62 7.67 -1.06
CA LEU A 49 -1.87 6.42 -1.05
C LEU A 49 -2.73 5.24 -0.57
N LYS A 50 -3.52 5.41 0.50
CA LYS A 50 -4.44 4.38 1.00
C LYS A 50 -5.47 3.98 -0.05
N GLU A 51 -6.12 4.96 -0.68
CA GLU A 51 -7.13 4.72 -1.74
C GLU A 51 -6.52 3.94 -2.91
N THR A 52 -5.29 4.29 -3.31
CA THR A 52 -4.55 3.57 -4.36
C THR A 52 -4.26 2.13 -3.95
N MET A 53 -3.78 1.91 -2.72
CA MET A 53 -3.44 0.59 -2.19
C MET A 53 -4.66 -0.32 -1.95
N GLU A 54 -5.85 0.27 -1.80
CA GLU A 54 -7.13 -0.45 -1.68
C GLU A 54 -7.79 -0.72 -3.05
N SER A 55 -7.22 -0.21 -4.15
CA SER A 55 -7.72 -0.41 -5.50
C SER A 55 -7.14 -1.67 -6.16
N ARG A 56 -7.84 -2.22 -7.16
CA ARG A 56 -7.34 -3.35 -7.96
C ARG A 56 -6.10 -2.95 -8.74
N GLU A 57 -6.07 -1.72 -9.22
CA GLU A 57 -4.99 -1.15 -10.01
C GLU A 57 -3.70 -1.06 -9.19
N GLY A 58 -3.77 -0.54 -7.96
CA GLY A 58 -2.62 -0.48 -7.05
C GLY A 58 -2.09 -1.85 -6.66
N VAL A 59 -2.98 -2.81 -6.37
CA VAL A 59 -2.56 -4.20 -6.11
C VAL A 59 -1.98 -4.85 -7.37
N SER A 60 -2.53 -4.58 -8.57
CA SER A 60 -2.01 -5.07 -9.85
C SER A 60 -0.60 -4.56 -10.11
N TYR A 61 -0.35 -3.28 -9.83
CA TYR A 61 0.98 -2.68 -9.93
C TYR A 61 2.01 -3.43 -9.08
N LEU A 62 1.69 -3.72 -7.82
CA LEU A 62 2.57 -4.48 -6.93
C LEU A 62 2.77 -5.93 -7.39
N LEU A 63 1.72 -6.60 -7.84
CA LEU A 63 1.81 -7.97 -8.37
C LEU A 63 2.74 -8.03 -9.60
N ARG A 64 2.62 -7.08 -10.52
CA ARG A 64 3.48 -6.97 -11.71
C ARG A 64 4.94 -6.70 -11.34
N SER A 65 5.19 -5.88 -10.31
CA SER A 65 6.56 -5.57 -9.85
C SER A 65 7.36 -6.80 -9.42
N VAL A 66 6.66 -7.89 -9.08
CA VAL A 66 7.27 -9.18 -8.71
C VAL A 66 6.96 -10.31 -9.69
N GLY A 67 6.52 -9.98 -10.89
CA GLY A 67 6.38 -10.92 -12.00
C GLY A 67 5.05 -11.67 -12.07
N PHE A 68 4.01 -11.24 -11.35
CA PHE A 68 2.65 -11.78 -11.51
C PHE A 68 1.84 -10.94 -12.49
N GLU A 69 1.38 -11.57 -13.57
CA GLU A 69 0.47 -10.97 -14.54
C GLU A 69 -0.97 -11.43 -14.25
N VAL A 70 -1.66 -10.67 -13.41
CA VAL A 70 -3.05 -10.93 -13.03
C VAL A 70 -3.93 -9.80 -13.59
N PRO A 71 -5.01 -10.12 -14.34
CA PRO A 71 -5.99 -9.13 -14.76
C PRO A 71 -6.58 -8.39 -13.54
N PRO A 72 -6.71 -7.06 -13.54
CA PRO A 72 -7.22 -6.33 -12.38
C PRO A 72 -8.55 -6.85 -11.85
N GLN A 73 -9.44 -7.32 -12.73
CA GLN A 73 -10.77 -7.83 -12.39
C GLN A 73 -10.73 -9.09 -11.51
N GLU A 74 -9.65 -9.87 -11.60
CA GLU A 74 -9.44 -11.11 -10.85
C GLU A 74 -8.76 -10.88 -9.49
N ILE A 75 -8.31 -9.66 -9.22
CA ILE A 75 -7.63 -9.32 -7.97
C ILE A 75 -8.62 -9.35 -6.81
N ASN A 76 -8.31 -10.19 -5.83
CA ASN A 76 -9.05 -10.26 -4.58
C ASN A 76 -8.63 -9.14 -3.62
N LEU A 77 -9.49 -8.13 -3.46
CA LEU A 77 -9.29 -7.04 -2.48
C LEU A 77 -9.69 -7.42 -1.04
N GLN A 78 -10.33 -8.56 -0.84
CA GLN A 78 -10.77 -9.05 0.46
C GLN A 78 -10.22 -10.46 0.69
N PRO A 79 -8.89 -10.64 0.73
CA PRO A 79 -8.30 -11.94 0.99
C PRO A 79 -8.56 -12.38 2.44
N ASP A 80 -8.95 -13.64 2.62
CA ASP A 80 -9.01 -14.22 3.96
C ASP A 80 -7.63 -14.17 4.63
N LEU A 81 -7.58 -13.54 5.80
CA LEU A 81 -6.36 -13.45 6.60
C LEU A 81 -6.06 -14.81 7.25
N ARG A 82 -5.20 -15.61 6.61
CA ARG A 82 -4.73 -16.91 7.14
C ARG A 82 -3.62 -16.76 8.17
N TRP A 83 -3.81 -15.88 9.15
CA TRP A 83 -2.84 -15.65 10.20
C TRP A 83 -2.80 -16.90 11.09
N LYS A 84 -1.63 -17.52 11.23
CA LYS A 84 -1.47 -18.55 12.26
C LYS A 84 -1.60 -17.84 13.61
N LYS A 85 -2.59 -18.20 14.43
CA LYS A 85 -2.56 -17.86 15.85
C LYS A 85 -1.20 -18.31 16.37
N GLY A 86 -0.44 -17.39 16.96
CA GLY A 86 0.77 -17.77 17.69
C GLY A 86 0.43 -18.82 18.74
N PRO A 87 1.40 -19.62 19.22
CA PRO A 87 1.14 -20.53 20.31
C PRO A 87 0.44 -19.75 21.42
N ALA A 88 -0.73 -20.23 21.85
CA ALA A 88 -1.36 -19.69 23.06
C ALA A 88 -0.30 -19.73 24.17
N PRO A 89 -0.16 -18.68 25.00
CA PRO A 89 0.73 -18.76 26.14
C PRO A 89 0.37 -20.03 26.91
N PHE A 90 1.32 -20.95 26.98
CA PHE A 90 1.16 -22.18 27.75
C PHE A 90 0.80 -21.78 29.18
N GLY A 91 -0.34 -22.24 29.69
CA GLY A 91 -0.62 -22.20 31.13
C GLY A 91 -1.78 -21.34 31.61
N VAL A 92 -2.93 -21.32 30.94
CA VAL A 92 -4.19 -21.20 31.70
C VAL A 92 -4.86 -22.57 31.72
N SER A 93 -4.35 -23.41 32.62
CA SER A 93 -5.07 -24.58 33.09
C SER A 93 -6.28 -24.04 33.86
N LEU A 94 -7.46 -24.12 33.25
CA LEU A 94 -8.72 -24.00 33.98
C LEU A 94 -8.94 -25.31 34.73
N LEU A 95 -8.38 -25.38 35.93
CA LEU A 95 -9.03 -26.07 37.05
C LEU A 95 -9.95 -25.08 37.74
#